data_AF-A0A3C2B6E7-F1
#
_entry.id   AF-A0A3C2B6E7-F1
#
_cell.length_a   1.000
_cell.length_b   1.000
_cell.length_c   1.000
_cell.angle_alpha   90.00
_cell.angle_beta   90.00
_cell.angle_gamma   90.00
#
_symmetry.space_group_name_H-M   'P 1'
#
loop_
_entity.id
_entity.type
_entity.pdbx_description
1 polymer ?
#
loop_
_entity_poly.entity_id
_entity_poly.type
_entity_poly.pdbx_seq_one_letter_code
_entity_poly.pdbx_strand_id
1 'polypeptide(L)' 'PCVIAIDAGTTGVRSRAVQPGGGPVVASYREFTQHYPEPGWVEHDAVEIWEAVKATLLDVIGRVGRERVAAIGIT' A
#
# COMPACT_ATOMS: atom_id res chain seq x y z
N PRO A 1 -14.12 -8.03 11.17
CA PRO A 1 -13.16 -8.39 10.11
C PRO A 1 -13.09 -7.25 9.08
N CYS A 2 -11.95 -7.04 8.44
CA CYS A 2 -11.72 -6.10 7.36
C CYS A 2 -10.92 -6.77 6.22
N VAL A 3 -10.98 -6.18 5.03
CA VAL A 3 -10.09 -6.50 3.91
C VAL A 3 -9.07 -5.38 3.79
N ILE A 4 -7.79 -5.69 3.59
CA ILE A 4 -6.79 -4.67 3.27
C ILE A 4 -6.66 -4.59 1.75
N ALA A 5 -6.88 -3.40 1.18
CA ALA A 5 -6.56 -3.11 -0.21
C ALA A 5 -5.14 -2.53 -0.27
N ILE A 6 -4.29 -3.12 -1.12
CA ILE A 6 -2.98 -2.60 -1.51
C ILE A 6 -3.14 -2.07 -2.94
N ASP A 7 -2.83 -0.79 -3.12
CA ASP A 7 -2.92 -0.06 -4.39
C ASP A 7 -1.52 0.45 -4.72
N ALA A 8 -0.88 -0.19 -5.69
CA ALA A 8 0.46 0.17 -6.15
C ALA A 8 0.35 1.16 -7.31
N GLY A 9 0.20 2.44 -6.95
CA GLY A 9 0.19 3.54 -7.91
C GLY A 9 1.57 3.79 -8.51
N THR A 10 1.62 4.67 -9.51
CA THR A 10 2.87 5.02 -10.20
C THR A 10 3.84 5.83 -9.33
N THR A 11 3.32 6.65 -8.40
CA THR A 11 4.12 7.50 -7.50
C THR A 11 4.44 6.83 -6.16
N GLY A 12 3.58 5.89 -5.74
CA GLY A 12 3.63 5.37 -4.38
C GLY A 12 2.61 4.28 -4.14
N VAL A 13 2.79 3.58 -3.03
CA VAL A 13 1.92 2.48 -2.61
C VAL A 13 1.01 2.96 -1.48
N ARG A 14 -0.27 2.58 -1.54
CA ARG A 14 -1.24 2.77 -0.46
C ARG A 14 -1.72 1.42 0.05
N SER A 15 -1.75 1.25 1.37
CA SER A 15 -2.52 0.19 2.01
C SER A 15 -3.69 0.81 2.77
N ARG A 16 -4.89 0.20 2.69
CA ARG A 16 -6.09 0.69 3.39
C ARG A 16 -6.97 -0.46 3.86
N ALA A 17 -7.43 -0.37 5.12
CA ALA A 17 -8.47 -1.26 5.62
C ALA A 17 -9.85 -0.83 5.14
N VAL A 18 -10.59 -1.78 4.57
CA VAL A 18 -11.97 -1.62 4.09
C VAL A 18 -12.88 -2.50 4.94
N GLN A 19 -13.94 -1.91 5.47
CA GLN A 19 -14.90 -2.58 6.35
C GLN A 19 -16.33 -2.23 5.95
N PRO A 20 -17.29 -3.19 6.01
CA PRO A 20 -18.66 -3.00 5.52
C PRO A 20 -19.45 -1.87 6.19
N GLY A 21 -19.11 -1.50 7.43
CA GLY A 21 -19.87 -0.55 8.25
C GLY A 21 -19.33 0.87 8.30
N GLY A 22 -18.39 1.26 7.43
CA GLY A 22 -17.90 2.64 7.37
C GLY A 22 -17.15 3.12 8.62
N GLY A 23 -16.53 2.20 9.39
CA GLY A 23 -15.71 2.57 10.54
C GLY A 23 -14.46 3.38 10.15
N PRO A 24 -13.61 3.75 11.13
CA PRO A 24 -12.49 4.67 10.92
C PRO A 24 -11.63 4.32 9.72
N VAL A 25 -11.23 5.35 8.97
CA VAL A 25 -10.31 5.18 7.85
C VAL A 25 -8.93 4.88 8.41
N VAL A 26 -8.47 3.66 8.21
CA VAL A 26 -7.09 3.25 8.51
C VAL A 26 -6.38 3.01 7.20
N ALA A 27 -5.43 3.86 6.89
CA ALA A 27 -4.62 3.79 5.68
C ALA A 27 -3.19 4.27 5.95
N SER A 28 -2.29 3.81 5.10
CA SER A 28 -0.88 4.21 5.05
C SER A 28 -0.47 4.40 3.60
N TYR A 29 0.43 5.35 3.34
CA TYR A 29 0.91 5.69 2.01
C TYR A 29 2.40 5.97 2.05
N ARG A 30 3.13 5.49 1.04
CA ARG A 30 4.56 5.73 0.92
C ARG A 30 4.94 5.86 -0.55
N GLU A 31 5.65 6.94 -0.87
CA GLU A 31 6.22 7.16 -2.19
C GLU A 31 7.53 6.38 -2.37
N PHE A 32 7.87 6.13 -3.62
CA PHE A 32 9.13 5.56 -4.07
C PHE A 32 9.68 6.39 -5.23
N THR A 33 10.98 6.23 -5.51
CA THR A 33 11.70 7.07 -6.46
C THR A 33 11.22 6.84 -7.88
N GLN A 34 11.09 7.91 -8.66
CA GLN A 34 10.94 7.85 -10.11
C GLN A 34 12.33 8.03 -10.74
N HIS A 35 12.76 7.08 -11.57
CA HIS A 35 14.04 7.17 -12.26
C HIS A 35 13.83 7.69 -13.68
N TYR A 36 14.59 8.73 -14.05
CA TYR A 36 14.54 9.37 -15.37
C TYR A 36 15.93 9.32 -16.04
N PRO A 37 16.41 8.14 -16.47
CA PRO A 37 17.76 8.00 -17.02
C PRO A 37 17.94 8.73 -18.36
N GLU A 38 16.90 8.78 -19.18
CA GLU A 38 16.87 9.46 -20.48
C GLU A 38 15.56 10.22 -20.70
N PRO A 39 15.54 11.25 -21.56
CA PRO A 39 14.29 11.95 -21.91
C PRO A 39 13.20 11.00 -22.41
N GLY A 40 12.05 11.03 -21.74
CA GLY A 40 10.89 10.18 -22.07
C GLY A 40 10.90 8.81 -21.39
N TRP A 41 11.96 8.43 -20.67
CA TRP A 41 12.01 7.19 -19.91
C TRP A 41 11.54 7.42 -18.48
N VAL A 42 10.77 6.45 -17.96
CA VAL A 42 10.36 6.40 -16.56
C VAL A 42 10.54 4.96 -16.09
N GLU A 43 11.43 4.77 -15.13
CA GLU A 43 11.72 3.46 -14.54
C GLU A 43 11.42 3.48 -13.04
N HIS A 44 11.06 2.31 -12.51
CA HIS A 44 10.87 2.08 -11.08
C HIS A 44 11.81 0.97 -10.59
N ASP A 45 12.29 1.10 -9.36
CA ASP A 45 12.97 0.01 -8.67
C ASP A 45 11.93 -0.91 -7.99
N ALA A 46 11.89 -2.18 -8.39
CA ALA A 46 11.00 -3.19 -7.81
C ALA A 46 11.23 -3.41 -6.31
N VAL A 47 12.46 -3.23 -5.82
CA VAL A 47 12.79 -3.31 -4.40
C VAL A 47 12.17 -2.15 -3.64
N GLU A 48 12.24 -0.92 -4.16
CA GLU A 48 11.60 0.24 -3.52
C GLU A 48 10.07 0.09 -3.46
N ILE A 49 9.44 -0.40 -4.55
CA ILE A 49 8.01 -0.71 -4.57
C ILE A 49 7.68 -1.73 -3.48
N TRP A 50 8.44 -2.82 -3.39
CA TRP A 50 8.19 -3.88 -2.40
C TRP A 50 8.38 -3.39 -0.95
N GLU A 51 9.39 -2.58 -0.68
CA GLU A 51 9.58 -1.96 0.63
C GLU A 51 8.42 -1.01 0.98
N ALA A 52 7.88 -0.27 0.00
CA ALA A 52 6.69 0.56 0.20
C ALA A 52 5.42 -0.26 0.48
N VAL A 53 5.22 -1.39 -0.21
CA VAL A 53 4.14 -2.36 0.07
C VAL A 53 4.26 -2.86 1.51
N LYS A 54 5.42 -3.40 1.90
CA LYS A 54 5.62 -3.96 3.25
C LYS A 54 5.40 -2.90 4.32
N ALA A 55 5.97 -1.72 4.15
CA ALA A 55 5.86 -0.64 5.14
C ALA A 55 4.40 -0.21 5.34
N THR A 56 3.66 0.04 4.26
CA THR A 56 2.27 0.48 4.35
C THR A 56 1.33 -0.61 4.86
N LEU A 57 1.55 -1.86 4.43
CA LEU A 57 0.75 -3.01 4.88
C LEU A 57 0.95 -3.26 6.38
N LEU A 58 2.20 -3.28 6.85
CA LEU A 58 2.52 -3.51 8.25
C LEU A 58 1.98 -2.40 9.16
N ASP A 59 2.03 -1.13 8.74
CA ASP A 59 1.41 -0.02 9.48
C ASP A 59 -0.10 -0.23 9.64
N VAL A 60 -0.80 -0.54 8.54
CA VAL A 60 -2.25 -0.76 8.59
C VAL A 60 -2.59 -1.98 9.44
N ILE A 61 -1.89 -3.10 9.28
CA ILE A 61 -2.10 -4.31 10.10
C ILE A 61 -1.89 -3.99 11.58
N GLY A 62 -0.81 -3.27 11.93
CA GLY A 62 -0.52 -2.89 13.30
C GLY A 62 -1.61 -2.02 13.93
N ARG A 63 -2.26 -1.18 13.13
CA ARG A 63 -3.34 -0.29 13.58
C ARG A 63 -4.72 -0.95 13.65
N VAL A 64 -5.00 -1.97 12.83
CA VAL A 64 -6.31 -2.65 12.81
C VAL A 64 -6.38 -3.94 13.64
N GLY A 65 -5.24 -4.56 13.94
CA GLY A 65 -5.14 -5.89 14.55
C GLY A 65 -5.13 -6.99 13.50
N ARG A 66 -4.11 -7.87 13.55
CA ARG A 66 -3.89 -8.95 12.55
C ARG A 66 -5.07 -9.91 12.46
N GLU A 67 -5.66 -10.26 13.59
CA GLU A 67 -6.81 -11.14 13.74
C GLU A 67 -8.08 -10.60 13.08
N ARG A 68 -8.14 -9.29 12.80
CA ARG A 68 -9.25 -8.67 12.09
C ARG A 68 -9.09 -8.72 10.56
N VAL A 69 -7.92 -9.04 10.03
CA VAL A 69 -7.67 -9.09 8.58
C VAL A 69 -8.18 -10.40 8.00
N ALA A 70 -9.21 -10.31 7.15
CA ALA A 70 -9.84 -11.47 6.52
C ALA A 70 -9.22 -11.80 5.15
N ALA A 71 -8.77 -10.79 4.41
CA ALA A 71 -8.19 -10.94 3.08
C ALA A 71 -7.33 -9.72 2.70
N ILE A 72 -6.54 -9.88 1.65
CA ILE A 72 -5.80 -8.81 0.98
C ILE A 72 -6.27 -8.75 -0.48
N GLY A 73 -6.60 -7.55 -0.95
CA GLY A 73 -6.80 -7.25 -2.37
C GLY A 73 -5.60 -6.47 -2.90
N ILE A 74 -5.19 -6.74 -4.13
CA ILE A 74 -4.06 -6.09 -4.79
C ILE A 74 -4.57 -5.47 -6.09
N THR A 75 -4.23 -4.20 -6.34
CA THR A 75 -4.52 -3.48 -7.57
C THR A 75 -3.41 -2.53 -7.96
#